data_AF-A0A392TB91-F1
#
_entry.id   AF-A0A392TB91-F1
#
_cell.length_a   1.000
_cell.length_b   1.000
_cell.length_c   1.000
_cell.angle_alpha   90.00
_cell.angle_beta   90.00
_cell.angle_gamma   90.00
#
_symmetry.space_group_name_H-M   'P 1'
#
loop_
_entity.id
_entity.type
_entity.pdbx_description
1 polymer ?
#
loop_
_entity_poly.entity_id
_entity_poly.type
_entity_poly.pdbx_seq_one_letter_code
_entity_poly.pdbx_strand_id
1 'polypeptide(L)' 'MKNARELFDEMPVRTIVSWTTMITGYRRTECYADALDVFREMQMVGIEPDVISIIAVLPACAQLGALEVGKWIHKY' A
#
# COMPACT_ATOMS: atom_id res chain seq x y z
N MET A 1 -7.46 8.52 -8.70
CA MET A 1 -6.67 7.28 -8.53
C MET A 1 -6.55 6.46 -9.81
N LYS A 2 -7.59 6.32 -10.66
CA LYS A 2 -7.51 5.54 -11.92
C LYS A 2 -6.28 5.84 -12.79
N ASN A 3 -6.07 7.10 -13.19
CA ASN A 3 -4.91 7.48 -14.01
C ASN A 3 -3.55 7.23 -13.31
N ALA A 4 -3.51 7.35 -11.97
CA ALA A 4 -2.30 7.07 -11.22
C ALA A 4 -1.98 5.56 -11.20
N ARG A 5 -3.02 4.71 -11.11
CA ARG A 5 -2.90 3.26 -11.20
C ARG A 5 -2.43 2.81 -12.59
N GLU A 6 -3.02 3.36 -13.65
CA GLU A 6 -2.61 3.07 -15.03
C GLU A 6 -1.12 3.38 -15.25
N LEU A 7 -0.67 4.59 -14.85
CA LEU A 7 0.75 4.95 -14.94
C LEU A 7 1.64 4.03 -14.12
N PHE A 8 1.22 3.69 -12.90
CA PHE A 8 1.94 2.78 -12.02
C PHE A 8 2.05 1.36 -12.60
N ASP A 9 1.00 0.88 -13.27
CA ASP A 9 0.96 -0.42 -13.93
C ASP A 9 1.84 -0.46 -15.19
N GLU A 10 2.03 0.69 -15.86
CA GLU A 10 2.93 0.84 -17.01
C GLU A 10 4.41 1.04 -16.63
N MET A 11 4.72 1.32 -15.36
CA MET A 11 6.11 1.51 -14.93
C MET A 11 6.94 0.23 -15.13
N PRO A 12 8.03 0.27 -15.92
CA PRO A 12 8.88 -0.91 -16.12
C PRO A 12 9.62 -1.32 -14.85
N VAL A 13 9.90 -0.35 -13.98
CA VAL A 13 10.53 -0.58 -12.66
C VAL A 13 9.78 0.24 -11.63
N ARG A 14 9.26 -0.42 -10.60
CA ARG A 14 8.59 0.21 -9.46
C ARG A 14 9.55 0.28 -8.28
N THR A 15 9.75 1.48 -7.76
CA THR A 15 10.57 1.73 -6.57
C THR A 15 9.71 1.79 -5.32
N ILE A 16 10.32 1.70 -4.14
CA ILE A 16 9.63 1.90 -2.86
C ILE A 16 8.80 3.19 -2.83
N VAL A 17 9.33 4.28 -3.42
CA VAL A 17 8.64 5.57 -3.52
C VAL A 17 7.39 5.49 -4.39
N SER A 18 7.41 4.73 -5.50
CA SER A 18 6.21 4.55 -6.33
C SER A 18 5.12 3.77 -5.59
N TRP A 19 5.49 2.74 -4.82
CA TRP A 19 4.56 1.97 -3.99
C TRP A 19 3.96 2.82 -2.87
N THR A 20 4.80 3.53 -2.10
CA THR A 20 4.36 4.40 -1.00
C THR A 20 3.44 5.51 -1.52
N THR A 21 3.73 6.06 -2.71
CA THR A 21 2.89 7.08 -3.36
C THR A 21 1.50 6.52 -3.71
N MET A 22 1.42 5.30 -4.23
CA MET A 22 0.13 4.67 -4.54
C MET A 22 -0.68 4.38 -3.27
N ILE A 23 -0.06 3.77 -2.25
CA ILE A 23 -0.71 3.44 -0.98
C ILE A 23 -1.23 4.72 -0.29
N THR A 24 -0.39 5.75 -0.21
CA THR A 24 -0.80 7.04 0.39
C THR A 24 -1.88 7.73 -0.42
N GLY A 25 -1.85 7.66 -1.74
CA GLY A 25 -2.89 8.17 -2.61
C GLY A 25 -4.25 7.50 -2.35
N TYR A 26 -4.28 6.18 -2.31
CA TYR A 26 -5.51 5.42 -2.06
C TYR A 26 -6.07 5.67 -0.66
N ARG A 27 -5.19 5.75 0.35
CA ARG A 27 -5.57 6.15 1.70
C ARG A 27 -6.23 7.54 1.73
N ARG A 28 -5.69 8.52 1.01
CA ARG A 28 -6.23 9.89 0.97
C ARG A 28 -7.58 9.99 0.28
N THR A 29 -7.88 9.05 -0.62
CA THR A 29 -9.20 8.95 -1.28
C THR A 29 -10.13 7.95 -0.59
N GLU A 30 -9.78 7.49 0.62
CA GLU A 30 -10.55 6.52 1.42
C GLU A 30 -10.78 5.17 0.71
N CYS A 31 -9.98 4.88 -0.31
CA CYS A 31 -9.97 3.62 -1.05
C CYS A 31 -9.11 2.60 -0.30
N TYR A 32 -9.54 2.23 0.90
CA TYR A 32 -8.73 1.42 1.82
C TYR A 32 -8.43 0.01 1.30
N ALA A 33 -9.35 -0.57 0.52
CA ALA A 33 -9.16 -1.90 -0.06
C ALA A 33 -8.01 -1.88 -1.07
N ASP A 34 -8.06 -0.92 -2.00
CA ASP A 34 -7.00 -0.71 -2.99
C ASP A 34 -5.65 -0.39 -2.32
N ALA A 35 -5.65 0.38 -1.22
CA ALA A 35 -4.43 0.66 -0.46
C ALA A 35 -3.79 -0.61 0.12
N LEU A 36 -4.61 -1.54 0.65
CA LEU A 36 -4.12 -2.82 1.16
C LEU A 36 -3.66 -3.76 0.04
N ASP A 37 -4.37 -3.76 -1.09
CA ASP A 37 -4.01 -4.60 -2.23
C ASP A 37 -2.67 -4.18 -2.81
N VAL A 38 -2.42 -2.88 -2.99
CA VAL A 38 -1.11 -2.37 -3.41
C VAL A 38 -0.02 -2.68 -2.37
N PHE A 39 -0.31 -2.58 -1.07
CA PHE A 39 0.65 -2.93 -0.02
C PHE A 39 1.01 -4.44 -0.06
N ARG A 40 0.03 -5.31 -0.31
CA ARG A 40 0.27 -6.74 -0.49
C ARG A 40 1.06 -7.03 -1.76
N GLU A 41 0.72 -6.39 -2.88
CA GLU A 41 1.47 -6.48 -4.13
C GLU A 41 2.94 -6.13 -3.92
N MET A 42 3.22 -5.01 -3.21
CA MET A 42 4.58 -4.58 -2.84
C MET A 42 5.36 -5.68 -2.10
N GLN A 43 4.73 -6.32 -1.10
CA GLN A 43 5.33 -7.42 -0.34
C GLN A 43 5.55 -8.68 -1.20
N MET A 44 4.60 -9.01 -2.08
CA MET A 44 4.69 -10.20 -2.95
C MET A 44 5.83 -10.09 -3.96
N VAL A 45 6.13 -8.89 -4.46
CA VAL A 45 7.27 -8.65 -5.35
C VAL A 45 8.60 -8.49 -4.59
N GLY A 46 8.60 -8.68 -3.26
CA GLY A 46 9.79 -8.63 -2.43
C GLY A 46 10.31 -7.22 -2.15
N ILE A 47 9.52 -6.17 -2.39
CA ILE A 47 9.88 -4.81 -1.96
C ILE A 47 9.46 -4.65 -0.50
N GLU A 48 10.42 -4.36 0.36
CA GLU A 48 10.18 -4.17 1.78
C GLU A 48 9.46 -2.83 2.05
N PRO A 49 8.32 -2.82 2.76
CA PRO A 49 7.62 -1.59 3.15
C PRO A 49 8.47 -0.70 4.06
N ASP A 50 8.52 0.60 3.80
CA ASP A 50 9.10 1.54 4.77
C ASP A 50 8.06 2.02 5.80
N VAL A 51 8.52 2.82 6.76
CA VAL A 51 7.67 3.42 7.79
C VAL A 51 6.52 4.24 7.20
N ILE A 52 6.71 4.84 6.01
CA ILE A 52 5.70 5.67 5.35
C ILE A 52 4.59 4.78 4.79
N SER A 53 4.94 3.68 4.11
CA SER A 53 3.99 2.64 3.65
C SER A 53 3.18 2.08 4.81
N ILE A 54 3.85 1.76 5.93
CA ILE A 54 3.21 1.18 7.11
C ILE A 54 2.20 2.16 7.72
N ILE A 55 2.61 3.41 7.96
CA ILE A 55 1.71 4.45 8.48
C ILE A 55 0.53 4.67 7.53
N ALA A 56 0.76 4.60 6.22
CA ALA A 56 -0.29 4.79 5.24
C ALA A 56 -1.34 3.65 5.24
N VAL A 57 -0.96 2.42 5.57
CA VAL A 57 -1.88 1.28 5.53
C VAL A 57 -2.59 1.01 6.86
N LEU A 58 -2.13 1.60 7.97
CA LEU A 58 -2.76 1.46 9.30
C LEU A 58 -4.26 1.82 9.33
N PRO A 59 -4.73 2.94 8.75
CA PRO A 59 -6.16 3.26 8.72
C PRO A 59 -6.96 2.24 7.92
N ALA A 60 -6.38 1.71 6.84
CA ALA A 60 -7.01 0.68 6.03
C ALA A 60 -7.17 -0.63 6.82
N CYS A 61 -6.17 -0.99 7.64
CA CYS A 61 -6.25 -2.16 8.53
C CYS A 61 -7.37 -2.02 9.55
N ALA A 62 -7.49 -0.84 10.17
CA ALA A 62 -8.54 -0.57 11.15
C ALA A 62 -9.94 -0.58 10.52
N GLN A 63 -10.09 0.05 9.35
CA GLN A 63 -11.38 0.19 8.68
C GLN A 63 -11.90 -1.13 8.10
N LEU A 64 -11.01 -1.97 7.57
CA LEU A 64 -11.37 -3.21 6.89
C LEU A 64 -11.20 -4.46 7.77
N GLY A 65 -10.78 -4.29 9.03
CA GLY A 65 -10.52 -5.40 9.94
C GLY A 65 -9.42 -6.34 9.42
N ALA A 66 -8.42 -5.80 8.69
CA ALA A 66 -7.35 -6.58 8.07
C ALA A 66 -6.29 -7.01 9.11
N LEU A 67 -6.69 -7.92 9.99
CA LEU A 67 -5.93 -8.32 11.17
C LEU A 67 -4.56 -8.91 10.82
N GLU A 68 -4.44 -9.64 9.72
CA GLU A 68 -3.17 -10.23 9.30
C GLU A 68 -2.14 -9.19 8.89
N VAL A 69 -2.58 -8.11 8.21
CA VAL A 69 -1.70 -6.99 7.89
C VAL A 69 -1.35 -6.21 9.16
N GLY A 70 -2.32 -6.00 10.06
CA GLY A 70 -2.06 -5.37 11.36
C GLY A 70 -1.07 -6.14 12.24
N LYS A 71 -1.16 -7.47 12.29
CA LYS A 71 -0.21 -8.33 13.00
C LYS A 71 1.19 -8.29 12.37
N TRP A 72 1.28 -8.26 11.05
CA TRP A 72 2.55 -8.14 10.34
C TRP A 72 3.23 -6.81 10.70
N ILE A 73 2.49 -5.71 10.65
CA ILE A 73 2.99 -4.38 11.02
C ILE A 73 3.46 -4.35 12.47
N HIS A 74 2.71 -4.97 13.39
CA HIS A 74 3.08 -5.01 14.81
C HIS A 74 4.38 -5.76 15.12
N LYS A 75 4.82 -6.63 14.21
CA LYS A 75 6.06 -7.42 14.33
C LYS A 75 7.23 -6.85 13.53
N TYR A 76 6.99 -5.80 12.75
CA TYR A 76 7.98 -5.08 11.95
C TYR A 76 8.84 -4.19 12.85
#